data_AF-A0A8J2PNE8-F1
#
_entry.id   AF-A0A8J2PNE8-F1
#
_cell.length_a   1.000
_cell.length_b   1.000
_cell.length_c   1.000
_cell.angle_alpha   90.00
_cell.angle_beta   90.00
_cell.angle_gamma   90.00
#
_symmetry.space_group_name_H-M   'P 1'
#
loop_
_entity.id
_entity.type
_entity.pdbx_description
1 polymer ?
#
loop_
_entity_poly.entity_id
_entity_poly.type
_entity_poly.pdbx_seq_one_letter_code
_entity_poly.pdbx_strand_id
1 'polypeptide(L)'
;MAGLDGQWNSRRSPVYARNGMVACSQPLAAEAGLSILKKGGNAADAAVAVAAALNVTQPTHTGMGGDAFALYFDAKTKQVRGINGSGRCPSELSIDKLEELGYSEENRPAITSPLWITVPGAPAAWVDTVEKFGSGKLHLLDVLSPAISLAENGYPVNVMTVYRWKNNERLLQTASPNG
;
A
#
# COMPACT_ATOMS: atom_id res chain seq x y z
N MET A 1 -21.30 -6.07 21.37
CA MET A 1 -20.08 -6.72 20.87
C MET A 1 -20.40 -8.20 20.67
N ALA A 2 -20.69 -8.61 19.44
CA ALA A 2 -20.92 -10.02 19.10
C ALA A 2 -19.58 -10.66 18.72
N GLY A 3 -19.26 -11.81 19.31
CA GLY A 3 -18.27 -12.78 18.80
C GLY A 3 -16.80 -12.53 19.18
N LEU A 4 -16.41 -12.94 20.39
CA LEU A 4 -15.00 -13.24 20.75
C LEU A 4 -14.91 -14.64 21.41
N ASP A 5 -15.77 -15.57 21.02
CA ASP A 5 -15.80 -16.97 21.49
C ASP A 5 -15.08 -17.94 20.51
N GLY A 6 -14.37 -17.41 19.51
CA GLY A 6 -13.61 -18.22 18.55
C GLY A 6 -14.47 -19.08 17.61
N GLN A 7 -15.80 -18.92 17.64
CA GLN A 7 -16.71 -19.63 16.73
C GLN A 7 -16.83 -18.88 15.40
N TRP A 8 -16.04 -19.32 14.42
CA TRP A 8 -16.15 -18.86 13.04
C TRP A 8 -17.30 -19.59 12.33
N ASN A 9 -18.46 -18.94 12.18
CA ASN A 9 -19.63 -19.49 11.48
C ASN A 9 -19.46 -19.63 9.96
N SER A 10 -18.32 -19.21 9.41
CA SER A 10 -17.95 -19.34 8.01
C SER A 10 -16.65 -20.11 7.87
N ARG A 11 -16.55 -20.97 6.86
CA ARG A 11 -15.32 -21.67 6.48
C ARG A 11 -14.96 -21.32 5.05
N ARG A 12 -13.66 -21.17 4.79
CA ARG A 12 -13.12 -20.99 3.44
C ARG A 12 -12.05 -22.05 3.20
N SER A 13 -12.24 -22.88 2.19
CA SER A 13 -11.25 -23.88 1.81
C SER A 13 -9.93 -23.22 1.40
N PRO A 14 -8.77 -23.84 1.69
CA PRO A 14 -7.50 -23.39 1.15
C PRO A 14 -7.56 -23.32 -0.38
N VAL A 15 -7.00 -22.27 -0.96
CA VAL A 15 -6.88 -22.12 -2.41
C VAL A 15 -5.60 -22.82 -2.85
N TYR A 16 -5.69 -23.61 -3.92
CA TYR A 16 -4.53 -24.26 -4.56
C TYR A 16 -4.37 -23.72 -5.97
N ALA A 17 -3.12 -23.52 -6.40
CA ALA A 17 -2.80 -23.06 -7.74
C ALA A 17 -1.50 -23.71 -8.23
N ARG A 18 -1.40 -23.95 -9.55
CA ARG A 18 -0.22 -24.59 -10.17
C ARG A 18 0.82 -23.61 -10.70
N ASN A 19 0.40 -22.40 -11.10
CA ASN A 19 1.23 -21.49 -11.89
C ASN A 19 1.51 -20.15 -11.18
N GLY A 20 0.79 -19.83 -10.12
CA GLY A 20 0.94 -18.58 -9.38
C GLY A 20 -0.26 -18.33 -8.48
N MET A 21 -0.05 -17.54 -7.42
CA MET A 21 -1.08 -17.17 -6.45
C MET A 21 -0.85 -15.73 -6.01
N VAL A 22 -1.95 -15.00 -5.83
CA VAL A 22 -1.95 -13.66 -5.25
C VAL A 22 -2.94 -13.65 -4.08
N ALA A 23 -2.51 -13.11 -2.94
CA ALA A 23 -3.34 -12.95 -1.76
C ALA A 23 -3.16 -11.54 -1.21
N CYS A 24 -4.25 -10.82 -1.03
CA CYS A 24 -4.29 -9.51 -0.37
C CYS A 24 -5.69 -9.25 0.22
N SER A 25 -5.85 -8.10 0.87
CA SER A 25 -7.09 -7.69 1.55
C SER A 25 -8.22 -7.26 0.61
N GLN A 26 -7.94 -7.02 -0.67
CA GLN A 26 -8.90 -6.45 -1.61
C GLN A 26 -8.97 -7.30 -2.90
N PRO A 27 -10.16 -7.82 -3.29
CA PRO A 27 -10.29 -8.71 -4.45
C PRO A 27 -9.83 -8.17 -5.82
N LEU A 28 -10.15 -6.92 -6.16
CA LEU A 28 -9.70 -6.23 -7.37
C LEU A 28 -8.18 -5.99 -7.37
N ALA A 29 -7.57 -5.76 -6.21
CA ALA A 29 -6.11 -5.70 -6.11
C ALA A 29 -5.47 -7.08 -6.31
N ALA A 30 -6.08 -8.15 -5.80
CA ALA A 30 -5.64 -9.52 -6.08
C ALA A 30 -5.78 -9.85 -7.57
N GLU A 31 -6.86 -9.40 -8.21
CA GLU A 31 -7.08 -9.52 -9.65
C GLU A 31 -6.03 -8.76 -10.45
N ALA A 32 -5.66 -7.53 -10.04
CA ALA A 32 -4.58 -6.77 -10.66
C ALA A 32 -3.26 -7.56 -10.68
N GLY A 33 -2.83 -8.09 -9.53
CA GLY A 33 -1.64 -8.95 -9.45
C GLY A 33 -1.76 -10.21 -10.31
N LEU A 34 -2.92 -10.87 -10.30
CA LEU A 34 -3.15 -12.06 -11.12
C LEU A 34 -3.10 -11.74 -12.62
N SER A 35 -3.60 -10.57 -13.03
CA SER A 35 -3.54 -10.12 -14.42
C SER A 35 -2.09 -9.94 -14.89
N ILE A 36 -1.21 -9.43 -14.02
CA ILE A 36 0.22 -9.29 -14.30
C ILE A 36 0.92 -10.65 -14.41
N LEU A 37 0.60 -11.60 -13.52
CA LEU A 37 1.08 -12.98 -13.66
C LEU A 37 0.63 -13.61 -14.99
N LYS A 38 -0.64 -13.41 -15.38
CA LYS A 38 -1.18 -13.90 -16.66
C LYS A 38 -0.50 -13.28 -17.88
N LYS A 39 -0.04 -12.03 -17.78
CA LYS A 39 0.76 -11.34 -18.81
C LYS A 39 2.23 -11.79 -18.84
N GLY A 40 2.62 -12.76 -18.01
CA GLY A 40 3.97 -13.31 -17.97
C GLY A 40 4.92 -12.60 -17.01
N GLY A 41 4.41 -11.67 -16.19
CA GLY A 41 5.15 -11.09 -15.07
C GLY A 41 5.45 -12.14 -13.98
N ASN A 42 6.40 -11.82 -13.11
CA ASN A 42 6.74 -12.66 -11.96
C ASN A 42 6.07 -12.16 -10.66
N ALA A 43 6.43 -12.77 -9.53
CA ALA A 43 5.87 -12.40 -8.23
C ALA A 43 6.20 -10.96 -7.79
N ALA A 44 7.35 -10.39 -8.19
CA ALA A 44 7.70 -9.00 -7.88
C ALA A 44 6.84 -8.02 -8.68
N ASP A 45 6.68 -8.27 -10.00
CA ASP A 45 5.79 -7.46 -10.86
C ASP A 45 4.35 -7.49 -10.30
N ALA A 46 3.85 -8.68 -9.97
CA ALA A 46 2.51 -8.86 -9.44
C ALA A 46 2.33 -8.19 -8.06
N ALA A 47 3.34 -8.22 -7.19
CA ALA A 47 3.28 -7.56 -5.89
C ALA A 47 3.17 -6.03 -6.02
N VAL A 48 3.91 -5.43 -6.96
CA VAL A 48 3.82 -3.98 -7.22
C VAL A 48 2.46 -3.61 -7.82
N ALA A 49 1.91 -4.44 -8.72
CA ALA A 49 0.56 -4.23 -9.24
C ALA A 49 -0.52 -4.30 -8.15
N VAL A 50 -0.39 -5.24 -7.21
CA VAL A 50 -1.27 -5.33 -6.03
C VAL A 50 -1.13 -4.07 -5.17
N ALA A 51 0.09 -3.63 -4.85
CA ALA A 51 0.32 -2.44 -4.02
C ALA A 51 -0.28 -1.18 -4.66
N ALA A 52 -0.08 -1.00 -5.96
CA ALA A 52 -0.65 0.11 -6.72
C ALA A 52 -2.20 0.03 -6.76
N ALA A 53 -2.77 -1.15 -6.96
CA ALA A 53 -4.22 -1.33 -6.94
C ALA A 53 -4.81 -1.12 -5.53
N LEU A 54 -4.10 -1.45 -4.46
CA LEU A 54 -4.51 -1.18 -3.07
C LEU A 54 -4.50 0.31 -2.76
N ASN A 55 -3.54 1.07 -3.27
CA ASN A 55 -3.51 2.54 -3.16
C ASN A 55 -4.84 3.16 -3.66
N VAL A 56 -5.44 2.58 -4.70
CA VAL A 56 -6.72 3.03 -5.25
C VAL A 56 -7.91 2.42 -4.51
N THR A 57 -7.91 1.10 -4.33
CA THR A 57 -9.10 0.35 -3.87
C THR A 57 -9.28 0.34 -2.36
N GLN A 58 -8.20 0.57 -1.62
CA GLN A 58 -8.14 0.57 -0.16
C GLN A 58 -7.32 1.77 0.36
N PRO A 59 -7.72 3.02 0.02
CA PRO A 59 -6.91 4.22 0.26
C PRO A 59 -6.74 4.59 1.74
N THR A 60 -7.56 4.02 2.62
CA THR A 60 -7.51 4.30 4.08
C THR A 60 -6.48 3.45 4.83
N HIS A 61 -5.61 2.70 4.14
CA HIS A 61 -4.68 1.75 4.77
C HIS A 61 -3.24 1.86 4.24
N THR A 62 -3.07 1.93 2.93
CA THR A 62 -1.75 1.97 2.28
C THR A 62 -1.82 2.84 1.04
N GLY A 63 -0.68 3.35 0.59
CA GLY A 63 -0.62 4.12 -0.62
C GLY A 63 0.74 4.70 -0.94
N MET A 64 0.80 5.40 -2.05
CA MET A 64 2.00 6.08 -2.56
C MET A 64 2.49 7.21 -1.65
N GLY A 65 1.65 7.72 -0.74
CA GLY A 65 2.01 8.72 0.26
C GLY A 65 2.68 8.14 1.52
N GLY A 66 2.92 6.83 1.58
CA GLY A 66 3.61 6.18 2.68
C GLY A 66 4.91 5.50 2.26
N ASP A 67 5.24 4.43 2.98
CA ASP A 67 6.45 3.64 2.82
C ASP A 67 6.15 2.21 2.39
N ALA A 68 7.16 1.48 1.91
CA ALA A 68 7.00 0.08 1.53
C ALA A 68 8.21 -0.77 1.91
N PHE A 69 7.95 -2.04 2.21
CA PHE A 69 8.96 -3.05 2.45
C PHE A 69 8.63 -4.29 1.62
N ALA A 70 9.64 -4.93 1.06
CA ALA A 70 9.47 -6.17 0.33
C ALA A 70 10.53 -7.19 0.72
N LEU A 71 10.12 -8.44 0.88
CA LEU A 71 11.02 -9.58 0.94
C LEU A 71 10.79 -10.42 -0.31
N TYR A 72 11.85 -10.61 -1.09
CA TYR A 72 11.81 -11.35 -2.34
C TYR A 72 12.72 -12.56 -2.24
N PHE A 73 12.13 -13.75 -2.35
CA PHE A 73 12.90 -14.98 -2.48
C PHE A 73 13.21 -15.24 -3.96
N ASP A 74 14.49 -15.23 -4.30
CA ASP A 74 14.96 -15.60 -5.63
C ASP A 74 15.23 -17.10 -5.67
N ALA A 75 14.40 -17.82 -6.43
CA ALA A 75 14.50 -19.27 -6.56
C ALA A 75 15.79 -19.74 -7.26
N LYS A 76 16.42 -18.90 -8.10
CA LYS A 76 17.67 -19.25 -8.79
C LYS A 76 18.84 -19.24 -7.83
N THR A 77 18.94 -18.18 -7.02
CA THR A 77 20.03 -17.99 -6.05
C THR A 77 19.73 -18.62 -4.68
N LYS A 78 18.47 -18.97 -4.42
CA LYS A 78 17.94 -19.47 -3.14
C LYS A 78 18.17 -18.48 -1.99
N GLN A 79 18.15 -17.19 -2.29
CA GLN A 79 18.36 -16.12 -1.31
C GLN A 79 17.11 -15.26 -1.15
N VAL A 80 16.92 -14.75 0.07
CA VAL A 80 15.94 -13.70 0.34
C VAL A 80 16.65 -12.36 0.25
N ARG A 81 16.12 -11.46 -0.57
CA ARG A 81 16.56 -10.07 -0.69
C ARG A 81 15.47 -9.14 -0.17
N GLY A 82 15.88 -8.06 0.48
CA GLY A 82 14.97 -7.08 1.05
C GLY A 82 14.99 -5.75 0.29
N ILE A 83 13.84 -5.09 0.21
CA ILE A 83 13.72 -3.67 -0.10
C ILE A 83 13.20 -2.97 1.15
N ASN A 84 13.90 -1.91 1.54
CA ASN A 84 13.45 -0.97 2.56
C ASN A 84 13.19 0.38 1.87
N GLY A 85 11.92 0.71 1.71
CA GLY A 85 11.43 1.99 1.23
C GLY A 85 10.84 2.83 2.35
N SER A 86 11.45 2.82 3.54
CA SER A 86 11.10 3.75 4.61
C SER A 86 11.57 5.16 4.27
N GLY A 87 10.65 6.11 4.33
CA GLY A 87 10.90 7.52 4.12
C GLY A 87 11.84 8.10 5.15
N ARG A 88 12.67 9.06 4.72
CA ARG A 88 13.52 9.82 5.65
C ARG A 88 12.74 10.97 6.26
N CYS A 89 13.14 11.37 7.47
CA CYS A 89 12.72 12.63 8.05
C CYS A 89 13.10 13.79 7.10
N PRO A 90 12.25 14.83 6.94
CA PRO A 90 12.64 16.04 6.23
C PRO A 90 13.95 16.62 6.78
N SER A 91 14.84 17.08 5.91
CA SER A 91 16.19 17.50 6.31
C SER A 91 16.24 18.69 7.26
N GLU A 92 15.20 19.53 7.25
CA GLU A 92 15.10 20.71 8.11
C GLU A 92 14.33 20.44 9.42
N LEU A 93 13.73 19.26 9.57
CA LEU A 93 12.98 18.91 10.77
C LEU A 93 13.92 18.33 11.83
N SER A 94 14.46 19.21 12.67
CA SER A 94 15.27 18.87 13.85
C SER A 94 14.47 18.97 15.15
N ILE A 95 15.04 18.46 16.24
CA ILE A 95 14.46 18.62 17.59
C ILE A 95 14.40 20.11 17.95
N ASP A 96 15.51 20.84 17.77
CA ASP A 96 15.56 22.30 17.97
C ASP A 96 14.44 23.02 17.19
N LYS A 97 14.16 22.57 15.96
CA LYS A 97 13.08 23.16 15.16
C LYS A 97 11.69 22.90 15.74
N LEU A 98 11.48 21.72 16.31
CA LEU A 98 10.23 21.40 17.00
C LEU A 98 10.07 22.24 18.28
N GLU A 99 11.15 22.44 19.03
CA GLU A 99 11.16 23.29 20.22
C GLU A 99 10.91 24.77 19.88
N GLU A 100 11.50 25.29 18.80
CA GLU A 100 11.22 26.64 18.27
C GLU A 100 9.74 26.83 17.91
N LEU A 101 9.07 25.77 17.46
CA LEU A 101 7.64 25.75 17.16
C LEU A 101 6.75 25.55 18.41
N GLY A 102 7.35 25.42 19.59
CA GLY A 102 6.66 25.25 20.87
C GLY A 102 6.22 23.82 21.19
N TYR A 103 6.77 22.83 20.49
CA TYR A 103 6.51 21.42 20.77
C TYR A 103 7.54 20.83 21.74
N SER A 104 7.10 19.91 22.58
CA SER A 104 7.94 19.16 23.52
C SER A 104 7.51 17.70 23.58
N GLU A 105 8.16 16.90 24.42
CA GLU A 105 7.75 15.52 24.66
C GLU A 105 6.33 15.43 25.25
N GLU A 106 5.97 16.35 26.14
CA GLU A 106 4.67 16.48 26.81
C GLU A 106 3.63 17.19 25.93
N ASN A 107 4.08 18.07 25.03
CA ASN A 107 3.23 18.81 24.10
C ASN A 107 3.59 18.49 22.64
N ARG A 108 3.22 17.29 22.19
CA ARG A 108 3.52 16.84 20.82
C ARG A 108 2.54 17.45 19.80
N PRO A 109 2.95 17.61 18.52
CA PRO A 109 2.04 18.02 17.46
C PRO A 109 0.81 17.11 17.39
N ALA A 110 -0.34 17.67 17.05
CA ALA A 110 -1.55 16.90 16.78
C ALA A 110 -1.26 15.81 15.72
N ILE A 111 -1.93 14.65 15.80
CA ILE A 111 -1.69 13.53 14.88
C ILE A 111 -1.92 13.87 13.39
N THR A 112 -2.72 14.91 13.13
CA THR A 112 -2.99 15.44 11.79
C THR A 112 -1.99 16.51 11.33
N SER A 113 -0.98 16.82 12.15
CA SER A 113 0.05 17.79 11.82
C SER A 113 0.89 17.32 10.63
N PRO A 114 1.22 18.21 9.66
CA PRO A 114 2.11 17.87 8.56
C PRO A 114 3.54 17.55 9.03
N LEU A 115 3.90 17.89 10.28
CA LEU A 115 5.20 17.56 10.87
C LEU A 115 5.43 16.05 11.01
N TRP A 116 4.37 15.23 10.95
CA TRP A 116 4.48 13.76 10.96
C TRP A 116 4.77 13.15 9.59
N ILE A 117 4.79 13.95 8.52
CA ILE A 117 5.00 13.47 7.16
C ILE A 117 6.50 13.30 6.88
N THR A 118 6.94 12.06 6.71
CA THR A 118 8.26 11.73 6.15
C THR A 118 8.23 11.78 4.63
N VAL A 119 9.40 11.78 3.98
CA VAL A 119 9.49 11.70 2.51
C VAL A 119 8.94 10.33 2.04
N PRO A 120 7.82 10.24 1.30
CA PRO A 120 7.21 8.95 0.99
C PRO A 120 8.14 8.02 0.20
N GLY A 121 8.45 6.85 0.75
CA GLY A 121 9.36 5.89 0.12
C GLY A 121 8.69 4.81 -0.73
N ALA A 122 7.37 4.64 -0.64
CA ALA A 122 6.64 3.60 -1.38
C ALA A 122 6.82 3.67 -2.91
N PRO A 123 6.74 4.83 -3.58
CA PRO A 123 6.89 4.89 -5.04
C PRO A 123 8.28 4.44 -5.50
N ALA A 124 9.33 4.89 -4.81
CA ALA A 124 10.70 4.47 -5.11
C ALA A 124 10.89 2.98 -4.89
N ALA A 125 10.33 2.43 -3.81
CA ALA A 125 10.37 0.99 -3.54
C ALA A 125 9.63 0.16 -4.60
N TRP A 126 8.53 0.66 -5.16
CA TRP A 126 7.82 -0.01 -6.26
C TRP A 126 8.68 -0.08 -7.52
N VAL A 127 9.29 1.05 -7.90
CA VAL A 127 10.23 1.12 -9.05
C VAL A 127 11.39 0.17 -8.82
N ASP A 128 12.07 0.29 -7.68
CA ASP A 128 13.21 -0.55 -7.31
C ASP A 128 12.86 -2.05 -7.32
N THR A 129 11.66 -2.41 -6.87
CA THR A 129 11.20 -3.81 -6.85
C THR A 129 11.06 -4.36 -8.26
N VAL A 130 10.45 -3.60 -9.19
CA VAL A 130 10.33 -4.00 -10.60
C VAL A 130 11.70 -4.06 -11.26
N GLU A 131 12.55 -3.05 -11.07
CA GLU A 131 13.87 -2.99 -11.70
C GLU A 131 14.82 -4.09 -11.19
N LYS A 132 14.83 -4.36 -9.89
CA LYS A 132 15.80 -5.29 -9.28
C LYS A 132 15.30 -6.75 -9.28
N PHE A 133 13.99 -6.97 -9.19
CA PHE A 133 13.40 -8.30 -9.02
C PHE A 133 12.33 -8.65 -10.06
N GLY A 134 11.90 -7.72 -10.89
CA GLY A 134 10.86 -7.93 -11.90
C GLY A 134 11.27 -8.96 -12.95
N SER A 135 10.30 -9.39 -13.75
CA SER A 135 10.53 -10.42 -14.78
C SER A 135 11.42 -9.97 -15.93
N GLY A 136 11.57 -8.65 -16.13
CA GLY A 136 12.17 -8.06 -17.33
C GLY A 136 11.30 -8.20 -18.59
N LYS A 137 10.07 -8.70 -18.48
CA LYS A 137 9.14 -8.89 -19.60
C LYS A 137 8.06 -7.83 -19.70
N LEU A 138 7.85 -7.07 -18.63
CA LEU A 138 6.84 -6.04 -18.51
C LEU A 138 7.53 -4.73 -18.14
N HIS A 139 7.06 -3.63 -18.70
CA HIS A 139 7.48 -2.30 -18.27
C HIS A 139 6.71 -1.91 -17.00
N LEU A 140 7.25 -0.95 -16.24
CA LEU A 140 6.58 -0.44 -15.04
C LEU A 140 5.15 0.04 -15.35
N LEU A 141 4.94 0.67 -16.51
CA LEU A 141 3.61 1.10 -16.94
C LEU A 141 2.63 -0.08 -17.09
N ASP A 142 3.07 -1.22 -17.63
CA ASP A 142 2.23 -2.42 -17.74
C ASP A 142 1.80 -2.93 -16.36
N VAL A 143 2.73 -2.89 -15.40
CA VAL A 143 2.52 -3.29 -14.00
C VAL A 143 1.53 -2.37 -13.28
N LEU A 144 1.61 -1.06 -13.53
CA LEU A 144 0.73 -0.05 -12.92
C LEU A 144 -0.62 0.10 -13.64
N SER A 145 -0.74 -0.35 -14.89
CA SER A 145 -1.94 -0.18 -15.73
C SER A 145 -3.25 -0.62 -15.07
N PRO A 146 -3.32 -1.74 -14.31
CA PRO A 146 -4.56 -2.11 -13.62
C PRO A 146 -5.00 -1.06 -12.59
N ALA A 147 -4.06 -0.49 -11.84
CA ALA A 147 -4.36 0.54 -10.85
C ALA A 147 -4.82 1.85 -11.51
N ILE A 148 -4.18 2.23 -12.62
CA ILE A 148 -4.58 3.39 -13.44
C ILE A 148 -6.02 3.22 -13.91
N SER A 149 -6.36 2.06 -14.50
CA SER A 149 -7.71 1.76 -14.97
C SER A 149 -8.75 1.83 -13.85
N LEU A 150 -8.43 1.34 -12.64
CA LEU A 150 -9.33 1.41 -11.48
C LEU A 150 -9.55 2.84 -10.99
N ALA A 151 -8.51 3.68 -11.07
CA ALA A 151 -8.60 5.09 -10.68
C ALA A 151 -9.40 5.92 -11.69
N GLU A 152 -9.19 5.69 -12.98
CA GLU A 152 -9.84 6.46 -14.06
C GLU A 152 -11.31 6.05 -14.27
N ASN A 153 -11.62 4.76 -14.21
CA ASN A 153 -12.95 4.25 -14.51
C ASN A 153 -13.80 4.00 -13.27
N GLY A 154 -13.21 4.13 -12.08
CA GLY A 154 -13.86 3.83 -10.81
C GLY A 154 -14.04 2.33 -10.56
N TYR A 155 -14.56 2.01 -9.38
CA TYR A 155 -14.77 0.64 -8.91
C TYR A 155 -15.81 0.59 -7.78
N PRO A 156 -16.45 -0.55 -7.51
CA PRO A 156 -17.33 -0.70 -6.35
C PRO A 156 -16.53 -0.71 -5.05
N VAL A 157 -16.85 0.22 -4.15
CA VAL A 157 -16.12 0.41 -2.89
C VAL A 157 -16.40 -0.75 -1.92
N ASN A 158 -15.34 -1.32 -1.35
CA ASN A 158 -15.44 -2.38 -0.33
C ASN A 158 -16.04 -1.85 0.99
N VAL A 159 -16.82 -2.67 1.69
CA VAL A 159 -17.48 -2.34 2.96
C VAL A 159 -16.54 -1.81 4.05
N MET A 160 -15.31 -2.31 4.12
CA MET A 160 -14.31 -1.81 5.08
C MET A 160 -13.85 -0.40 4.73
N THR A 161 -13.66 -0.10 3.44
CA THR A 161 -13.33 1.25 2.98
C THR A 161 -14.49 2.21 3.24
N VAL A 162 -15.75 1.80 2.99
CA VAL A 162 -16.94 2.61 3.34
C VAL A 162 -16.96 2.95 4.84
N TYR A 163 -16.76 1.95 5.69
CA TYR A 163 -16.70 2.14 7.14
C TYR A 163 -15.61 3.13 7.55
N ARG A 164 -14.39 2.98 7.00
CA ARG A 164 -13.26 3.87 7.31
C ARG A 164 -13.48 5.29 6.80
N TRP A 165 -14.08 5.47 5.62
CA TRP A 165 -14.43 6.80 5.13
C TRP A 165 -15.44 7.50 6.01
N LYS A 166 -16.53 6.83 6.40
CA LYS A 166 -17.52 7.40 7.33
C LYS A 166 -16.90 7.88 8.64
N ASN A 167 -15.98 7.10 9.20
CA ASN A 167 -15.28 7.49 10.43
C ASN A 167 -14.34 8.70 10.26
N ASN A 168 -13.90 9.00 9.04
CA ASN A 168 -12.99 10.11 8.73
C ASN A 168 -13.67 11.25 7.96
N GLU A 169 -14.96 11.16 7.69
CA GLU A 169 -15.72 12.12 6.88
C GLU A 169 -15.55 13.55 7.40
N ARG A 170 -15.71 13.73 8.72
CA ARG A 170 -15.54 15.03 9.36
C ARG A 170 -14.14 15.61 9.12
N LEU A 171 -13.10 14.80 9.26
CA LEU A 171 -11.72 15.24 9.04
C LEU A 171 -11.54 15.68 7.58
N LEU A 172 -12.04 14.89 6.62
CA LEU A 172 -11.91 15.18 5.20
C LEU A 172 -12.64 16.48 4.81
N GLN A 173 -13.87 16.67 5.29
CA GLN A 173 -14.67 17.88 5.03
C GLN A 173 -14.03 19.16 5.60
N THR A 174 -13.31 19.05 6.72
CA THR A 174 -12.67 20.22 7.36
C THR A 174 -11.22 20.41 6.96
N ALA A 175 -10.60 19.44 6.26
CA ALA A 175 -9.19 19.49 5.87
C ALA A 175 -8.95 20.37 4.63
N SER A 176 -9.94 20.49 3.74
CA SER A 176 -9.87 21.34 2.56
C SER A 176 -10.62 22.64 2.81
N PRO A 177 -10.05 23.82 2.50
CA PRO A 177 -10.80 25.07 2.50
C PRO A 177 -11.93 25.10 1.46
N ASN A 178 -12.00 24.11 0.56
CA ASN A 178 -12.95 24.04 -0.54
C ASN A 178 -14.16 23.11 -0.28
N GLY A 179 -14.25 22.47 0.90
CA GLY A 179 -15.26 21.45 1.20
C GLY A 179 -14.95 20.13 0.52
#